data_AF-A0A6A4RHC9-F1
#
_entry.id   AF-A0A6A4RHC9-F1
#
_cell.length_a   1.000
_cell.length_b   1.000
_cell.length_c   1.000
_cell.angle_alpha   90.00
_cell.angle_beta   90.00
_cell.angle_gamma   90.00
#
_symmetry.space_group_name_H-M   'P 1'
#
loop_
_entity.id
_entity.type
_entity.pdbx_description
1 polymer ?
#
loop_
_entity_poly.entity_id
_entity_poly.type
_entity_poly.pdbx_seq_one_letter_code
_entity_poly.pdbx_strand_id
1 'polypeptide(L)' 'KEESEPEIRMVNGKPKKVRKPRTIYSSFQLAALQRRFQKTQYLALPERAELAASLGLTQTQ' A
#
# COMPACT_ATOMS: atom_id res chain seq x y z
N LYS A 1 -10.94 0.04 11.91
CA LYS A 1 -9.67 0.46 11.28
C LYS A 1 -8.58 -0.27 12.05
N GLU A 2 -8.28 -1.49 11.64
CA GLU A 2 -7.36 -2.37 12.36
C GLU A 2 -5.94 -1.97 11.97
N GLU A 3 -5.38 -1.05 12.74
CA GLU A 3 -3.99 -0.62 12.62
C GLU A 3 -3.14 -1.72 13.24
N SER A 4 -2.74 -2.70 12.42
CA SER A 4 -1.91 -3.82 12.84
C SER A 4 -0.63 -3.27 13.51
N GLU A 5 -0.47 -3.51 14.80
CA GLU A 5 0.71 -3.10 15.57
C GLU A 5 1.99 -3.58 14.87
N PRO A 6 3.08 -2.81 14.93
CA PRO A 6 4.35 -3.25 14.36
C PRO A 6 4.83 -4.49 15.12
N GLU A 7 4.76 -5.67 14.50
CA GLU A 7 5.31 -6.91 15.04
C GLU A 7 6.85 -6.76 15.17
N ILE A 8 7.32 -6.40 16.37
CA ILE A 8 8.75 -6.27 16.65
C ILE A 8 9.32 -7.67 16.87
N ARG A 9 9.97 -8.22 15.84
CA ARG A 9 10.75 -9.46 16.01
C ARG A 9 12.14 -9.11 16.53
N MET A 10 12.52 -9.70 17.65
CA MET A 10 13.88 -9.57 18.19
C MET A 10 14.83 -10.50 17.41
N VAL A 11 15.89 -9.94 16.85
CA VAL A 11 16.97 -10.70 16.21
C VAL A 11 18.28 -10.22 16.83
N ASN A 12 19.03 -11.13 17.47
CA ASN A 12 20.28 -10.84 18.20
C ASN A 12 20.12 -9.79 19.33
N GLY A 13 19.02 -9.84 20.09
CA GLY A 13 18.80 -8.94 21.24
C GLY A 13 18.54 -7.47 20.88
N LYS A 14 18.44 -7.15 19.58
CA LYS A 14 18.06 -5.81 19.11
C LYS A 14 16.67 -5.86 18.47
N PRO A 15 15.76 -4.93 18.81
CA PRO A 15 14.46 -4.84 18.16
C PRO A 15 14.67 -4.47 16.69
N LYS A 16 14.39 -5.41 15.77
CA LYS A 16 14.34 -5.11 14.34
C LYS A 16 12.86 -5.00 13.93
N LYS A 17 12.49 -3.86 13.35
CA LYS A 17 11.18 -3.71 12.71
C LYS A 17 11.10 -4.70 11.54
N VAL A 18 10.15 -5.61 11.58
CA VAL A 18 9.89 -6.52 10.46
C VAL A 18 9.50 -5.67 9.25
N ARG A 19 10.17 -5.90 8.12
CA ARG A 19 9.86 -5.18 6.87
C ARG A 19 8.51 -5.68 6.37
N LYS A 20 7.65 -4.76 5.93
CA LYS A 20 6.40 -5.14 5.25
C LYS A 20 6.74 -5.97 3.99
N PRO A 21 6.08 -7.12 3.77
CA PRO A 21 6.26 -7.87 2.53
C PRO A 21 5.89 -6.98 1.34
N ARG A 22 6.53 -7.23 0.19
CA ARG A 22 6.21 -6.48 -1.03
C ARG A 22 4.80 -6.82 -1.47
N THR A 23 4.02 -5.80 -1.81
CA THR A 23 2.71 -5.98 -2.43
C THR A 23 2.89 -6.50 -3.86
N ILE A 24 2.13 -7.53 -4.22
CA ILE A 24 2.00 -7.98 -5.61
C ILE A 24 0.60 -7.60 -6.08
N TYR A 25 0.53 -6.77 -7.12
CA TYR A 25 -0.75 -6.34 -7.70
C TYR A 25 -1.25 -7.36 -8.73
N SER A 26 -2.57 -7.51 -8.83
CA SER A 26 -3.18 -8.27 -9.92
C SER A 26 -3.11 -7.50 -11.23
N SER A 27 -3.28 -8.20 -12.36
CA SER A 27 -3.31 -7.58 -13.69
C SER A 27 -4.36 -6.47 -13.80
N PHE A 28 -5.53 -6.67 -13.16
CA PHE A 28 -6.59 -5.68 -13.10
C PHE A 28 -6.16 -4.42 -12.34
N GLN A 29 -5.52 -4.57 -11.17
CA GLN A 29 -5.04 -3.44 -10.38
C GLN A 29 -3.98 -2.64 -11.14
N LEU A 30 -3.03 -3.31 -11.79
CA LEU A 30 -2.01 -2.64 -12.62
C LEU A 30 -2.64 -1.84 -13.77
N ALA A 31 -3.59 -2.42 -14.50
CA ALA A 31 -4.28 -1.74 -15.60
C ALA A 31 -5.05 -0.50 -15.10
N ALA A 32 -5.74 -0.61 -13.96
CA ALA A 32 -6.46 0.51 -13.36
C ALA A 32 -5.51 1.64 -12.91
N LEU A 33 -4.38 1.30 -12.26
CA LEU A 33 -3.35 2.26 -11.85
C LEU A 33 -2.76 2.99 -13.06
N GLN A 34 -2.40 2.25 -14.12
CA GLN A 34 -1.88 2.83 -15.37
C GLN A 34 -2.90 3.78 -16.03
N ARG A 35 -4.17 3.36 -16.11
CA ARG A 35 -5.24 4.19 -16.68
C ARG A 35 -5.44 5.49 -15.90
N ARG A 36 -5.38 5.46 -14.56
CA ARG A 36 -5.47 6.68 -13.75
C ARG A 36 -4.24 7.56 -13.92
N PHE A 37 -3.05 6.96 -13.96
CA PHE A 37 -1.78 7.68 -14.13
C PHE A 37 -1.73 8.48 -15.45
N GLN A 38 -2.28 7.93 -16.53
CA GLN A 38 -2.39 8.65 -17.81
C GLN A 38 -3.21 9.95 -17.71
N LYS A 39 -4.17 10.02 -16.79
CA LYS A 39 -4.99 11.21 -16.56
C LYS A 39 -4.38 12.15 -15.53
N THR A 40 -3.85 11.59 -14.45
CA THR A 40 -3.33 12.35 -13.32
C THR A 40 -2.24 11.53 -12.64
N GLN A 41 -1.00 11.99 -12.77
CA GLN A 41 0.16 11.30 -12.21
C GLN A 41 0.26 11.44 -10.69
N TYR A 42 -0.23 12.56 -10.15
CA TYR A 42 -0.14 12.89 -8.73
C TYR A 42 -1.54 13.14 -8.19
N LEU A 43 -1.99 12.21 -7.35
CA LEU A 43 -3.26 12.33 -6.65
C LEU A 43 -3.06 13.05 -5.32
N ALA A 44 -4.02 13.89 -4.99
CA ALA A 44 -4.14 14.43 -3.65
C ALA A 44 -4.38 13.28 -2.65
N LEU A 45 -4.09 13.55 -1.38
CA LEU A 45 -4.24 12.57 -0.31
C LEU A 45 -5.63 11.88 -0.29
N PRO A 46 -6.76 12.59 -0.40
CA PRO A 46 -8.09 11.95 -0.40
C PRO A 46 -8.32 11.09 -1.65
N GLU A 47 -7.99 11.59 -2.84
CA GLU A 47 -8.23 10.86 -4.09
C GLU A 47 -7.43 9.56 -4.17
N ARG A 48 -6.23 9.55 -3.57
CA ARG A 48 -5.42 8.33 -3.49
C ARG A 48 -6.09 7.30 -2.57
N ALA A 49 -6.72 7.74 -1.48
CA ALA A 49 -7.37 6.83 -0.53
C ALA A 49 -8.60 6.17 -1.15
N GLU A 50 -9.37 6.94 -1.91
CA GLU A 50 -10.51 6.43 -2.69
C GLU A 50 -10.06 5.44 -3.77
N LEU A 51 -8.99 5.76 -4.51
CA LEU A 51 -8.44 4.85 -5.51
C LEU A 51 -7.98 3.54 -4.87
N ALA A 52 -7.21 3.60 -3.78
CA ALA A 52 -6.74 2.43 -3.05
C ALA A 52 -7.92 1.58 -2.57
N ALA A 53 -8.93 2.20 -1.95
CA ALA A 53 -10.13 1.51 -1.49
C ALA A 53 -10.86 0.79 -2.65
N SER A 54 -11.01 1.43 -3.81
CA SER A 54 -11.65 0.81 -4.98
C SER A 54 -10.89 -0.40 -5.54
N LEU A 55 -9.57 -0.47 -5.31
CA LEU A 55 -8.70 -1.56 -5.75
C LEU A 55 -8.47 -2.61 -4.65
N GLY A 56 -9.06 -2.45 -3.47
CA GLY A 56 -8.81 -3.30 -2.31
C GLY A 56 -7.38 -3.18 -1.76
N LEU A 57 -6.75 -2.03 -1.96
CA LEU A 57 -5.41 -1.70 -1.49
C LEU A 57 -5.48 -0.75 -0.30
N THR A 58 -4.42 -0.71 0.48
CA THR A 58 -4.21 0.35 1.47
C THR A 58 -3.66 1.59 0.79
N GLN A 59 -3.94 2.77 1.35
CA GLN A 59 -3.47 4.06 0.86
C GLN A 59 -1.94 4.17 0.64
N THR A 60 -1.18 3.34 1.36
CA THR A 60 0.28 3.33 1.33
C THR A 60 0.87 2.31 0.35
N GLN A 61 0.01 1.54 -0.34
CA GLN A 61 0.36 0.63 -1.42
C GLN A 61 0.07 1.29 -2.77
#